data_AF-A0A1G1XZN2-F1
#
_entry.id   AF-A0A1G1XZN2-F1
#
_cell.length_a   1.000
_cell.length_b   1.000
_cell.length_c   1.000
_cell.angle_alpha   90.00
_cell.angle_beta   90.00
_cell.angle_gamma   90.00
#
_symmetry.space_group_name_H-M   'P 1'
#
loop_
_entity.id
_entity.type
_entity.pdbx_description
1 polymer ?
#
loop_
_entity_poly.entity_id
_entity_poly.type
_entity_poly.pdbx_seq_one_letter_code
_entity_poly.pdbx_strand_id
1 'polypeptide(L)'
;MMSLLEILAGIFGVIGGCANFPQAYKIFKRKSAGDISIVTYLIIFISIILWTLYGIELRNPIIVIPNIFAFISVDAVIIGWFRFGRNNK
;
A
#
# COMPACT_ATOMS: atom_id res chain seq x y z
N MET A 1 14.96 -16.50 19.66
CA MET A 1 13.52 -16.35 19.96
C MET A 1 13.10 -15.00 19.41
N MET A 2 12.03 -14.91 18.62
CA MET A 2 11.52 -13.60 18.18
C MET A 2 10.95 -12.84 19.39
N SER A 3 11.16 -11.53 19.42
CA SER A 3 10.56 -10.68 20.45
C SER A 3 9.05 -10.52 20.23
N LEU A 4 8.31 -10.21 21.29
CA LEU A 4 6.89 -9.86 21.18
C LEU A 4 6.68 -8.71 20.19
N LEU A 5 7.59 -7.72 20.19
CA LEU A 5 7.52 -6.58 19.29
C LEU A 5 7.69 -6.98 17.82
N GLU A 6 8.60 -7.90 17.51
CA GLU A 6 8.79 -8.42 16.16
C GLU A 6 7.54 -9.15 15.65
N ILE A 7 6.90 -9.94 16.51
CA ILE A 7 5.66 -10.65 16.18
C ILE A 7 4.54 -9.64 15.90
N LEU A 8 4.35 -8.65 16.78
CA LEU A 8 3.34 -7.62 16.60
C LEU A 8 3.61 -6.76 15.36
N ALA A 9 4.86 -6.37 15.12
CA ALA A 9 5.26 -5.62 13.94
C ALA A 9 4.99 -6.39 12.64
N GLY A 10 5.25 -7.70 12.61
CA GLY A 10 4.93 -8.55 11.47
C GLY A 10 3.42 -8.60 11.19
N ILE A 11 2.61 -8.88 12.22
CA ILE A 11 1.15 -8.99 12.10
C ILE A 11 0.54 -7.66 11.68
N PHE A 12 0.80 -6.58 12.44
CA PHE A 12 0.22 -5.28 12.16
C PHE A 12 0.82 -4.62 10.92
N GLY A 13 2.05 -4.98 10.54
CA GLY A 13 2.62 -4.60 9.26
C GLY A 13 1.80 -5.15 8.09
N VAL A 14 1.43 -6.43 8.11
CA VAL A 14 0.59 -7.02 7.06
C VAL A 14 -0.81 -6.39 7.05
N ILE A 15 -1.43 -6.22 8.23
CA ILE A 15 -2.74 -5.55 8.34
C ILE A 15 -2.67 -4.12 7.77
N GLY A 16 -1.64 -3.36 8.12
CA GLY A 16 -1.38 -2.02 7.62
C GLY A 16 -1.13 -1.99 6.11
N GLY A 17 -0.37 -2.96 5.59
CA GLY A 17 -0.17 -3.15 4.16
C GLY A 17 -1.47 -3.40 3.40
N CYS A 18 -2.45 -4.06 4.01
CA CYS A 18 -3.77 -4.29 3.44
C CYS A 18 -4.74 -3.09 3.56
N ALA A 19 -4.38 -2.02 4.27
CA ALA A 19 -5.31 -0.94 4.64
C ALA A 19 -5.91 -0.17 3.45
N ASN A 20 -5.27 -0.19 2.27
CA ASN A 20 -5.79 0.49 1.07
C ASN A 20 -6.74 -0.38 0.23
N PHE A 21 -6.92 -1.67 0.52
CA PHE A 21 -7.90 -2.50 -0.21
C PHE A 21 -9.34 -1.98 -0.08
N PRO A 22 -9.84 -1.57 1.11
CA PRO A 22 -11.16 -0.94 1.21
C PRO A 22 -11.28 0.35 0.39
N GLN A 23 -10.20 1.12 0.27
CA GLN A 23 -10.19 2.34 -0.53
C GLN A 23 -10.25 2.03 -2.03
N ALA A 24 -9.45 1.07 -2.50
CA ALA A 24 -9.54 0.55 -3.86
C ALA A 24 -10.95 0.02 -4.15
N TYR A 25 -11.52 -0.80 -3.25
CA TYR A 25 -12.89 -1.30 -3.37
C TYR A 25 -13.92 -0.17 -3.54
N LYS A 26 -13.83 0.91 -2.74
CA LYS A 26 -14.71 2.07 -2.87
C LYS A 26 -14.58 2.73 -4.25
N ILE A 27 -13.37 2.90 -4.77
CA ILE A 27 -13.13 3.45 -6.12
C ILE A 27 -13.79 2.56 -7.18
N PHE A 28 -13.53 1.26 -7.17
CA PHE A 28 -14.06 0.33 -8.17
C PHE A 28 -15.58 0.14 -8.08
N LYS A 29 -16.15 0.25 -6.87
CA LYS A 29 -17.60 0.19 -6.63
C LYS A 29 -18.32 1.45 -7.07
N ARG A 30 -17.79 2.62 -6.69
CA ARG A 30 -18.41 3.93 -6.98
C ARG A 30 -18.04 4.48 -8.36
N LYS A 31 -17.06 3.88 -9.03
CA LYS A 31 -16.53 4.36 -10.32
C LYS A 31 -16.10 5.83 -10.25
N SER A 32 -15.58 6.26 -9.11
CA SER A 32 -15.16 7.64 -8.86
C SER A 32 -13.90 7.68 -8.00
N ALA A 33 -12.93 8.49 -8.45
CA ALA A 33 -11.67 8.74 -7.76
C ALA A 33 -11.20 10.21 -7.89
N GLY A 34 -12.06 11.12 -8.35
CA GLY A 34 -11.68 12.51 -8.63
C GLY A 34 -11.15 13.28 -7.41
N ASP A 35 -11.67 12.97 -6.22
CA ASP A 35 -11.28 13.62 -4.97
C ASP A 35 -10.02 13.01 -4.32
N ILE A 36 -9.42 12.00 -4.94
CA ILE A 36 -8.24 11.31 -4.42
C ILE A 36 -6.98 11.93 -5.02
N SER A 37 -6.05 12.34 -4.16
CA SER A 37 -4.74 12.85 -4.56
C SER A 37 -3.84 11.72 -5.08
N ILE A 38 -3.65 11.66 -6.41
CA ILE A 38 -2.72 10.69 -7.01
C ILE A 38 -1.27 10.94 -6.56
N VAL A 39 -0.90 12.20 -6.31
CA VAL A 39 0.45 12.57 -5.84
C VAL A 39 0.76 11.89 -4.50
N THR A 40 -0.22 11.85 -3.58
CA THR A 40 -0.08 11.16 -2.29
C THR A 40 0.24 9.68 -2.49
N TYR A 41 -0.51 9.01 -3.37
CA TYR A 41 -0.32 7.58 -3.63
C TYR A 41 0.99 7.27 -4.36
N LEU A 42 1.47 8.15 -5.24
CA LEU A 42 2.77 8.00 -5.90
C LEU A 42 3.95 8.15 -4.92
N ILE A 43 3.89 9.10 -3.99
CA ILE A 43 4.90 9.24 -2.93
C ILE A 43 4.94 7.99 -2.05
N ILE A 44 3.76 7.50 -1.63
CA ILE A 44 3.65 6.26 -0.85
C ILE A 44 4.21 5.07 -1.63
N PHE A 45 3.91 4.95 -2.93
CA PHE A 45 4.39 3.87 -3.78
C PHE A 45 5.93 3.84 -3.88
N ILE A 46 6.56 4.99 -4.10
CA ILE A 46 8.03 5.10 -4.12
C ILE A 46 8.62 4.72 -2.75
N SER A 47 8.01 5.21 -1.66
CA SER A 47 8.43 4.86 -0.29
C SER A 47 8.39 3.34 -0.05
N ILE A 48 7.30 2.68 -0.45
CA ILE A 48 7.14 1.22 -0.32
C ILE A 48 8.24 0.47 -1.08
N ILE A 49 8.58 0.91 -2.31
CA ILE A 49 9.67 0.29 -3.08
C ILE A 49 11.00 0.41 -2.32
N LEU A 50 11.33 1.61 -1.85
CA LEU A 50 12.58 1.85 -1.11
C LEU A 50 12.65 1.02 0.19
N TRP A 51 11.56 0.97 0.96
CA TRP A 51 11.49 0.17 2.19
C TRP A 51 11.54 -1.33 1.92
N THR A 52 10.96 -1.80 0.82
CA THR A 52 11.06 -3.21 0.40
C THR A 52 12.50 -3.57 0.07
N LEU A 53 13.17 -2.75 -0.76
CA LEU A 53 14.58 -2.94 -1.12
C LEU A 53 15.49 -2.91 0.10
N TYR A 54 15.25 -1.96 1.02
CA TYR A 54 15.97 -1.88 2.28
C TYR A 54 15.74 -3.12 3.16
N GLY A 55 14.50 -3.63 3.24
CA GLY A 55 14.20 -4.86 3.95
C GLY A 55 14.90 -6.09 3.36
N ILE A 56 15.03 -6.14 2.03
CA ILE A 56 15.77 -7.20 1.31
C ILE A 56 17.26 -7.14 1.66
N GLU A 57 17.87 -5.95 1.64
CA GLU A 57 19.27 -5.73 2.02
C GLU A 57 19.53 -6.24 3.45
N LEU A 58 18.61 -5.95 4.38
CA LEU A 58 18.67 -6.43 5.76
C LEU A 58 18.29 -7.91 5.95
N ARG A 59 17.85 -8.60 4.89
CA ARG A 59 17.26 -9.95 4.95
C ARG A 59 16.14 -10.06 6.00
N ASN A 60 15.35 -8.99 6.16
CA ASN A 60 14.34 -8.88 7.20
C ASN A 60 12.91 -9.10 6.64
N PRO A 61 12.32 -10.29 6.82
CA PRO A 61 10.98 -10.58 6.31
C PRO A 61 9.87 -9.77 7.00
N ILE A 62 10.09 -9.29 8.25
CA ILE A 62 9.14 -8.45 8.97
C ILE A 62 9.00 -7.07 8.30
N ILE A 63 10.00 -6.62 7.55
CA ILE A 63 9.90 -5.40 6.73
C ILE A 63 9.37 -5.72 5.33
N VAL A 64 9.90 -6.76 4.69
CA VAL A 64 9.61 -7.08 3.28
C VAL A 64 8.15 -7.48 3.09
N ILE A 65 7.62 -8.39 3.90
CA ILE A 65 6.28 -8.97 3.69
C ILE A 65 5.19 -7.88 3.80
N PRO A 66 5.13 -7.04 4.86
CA PRO A 66 4.20 -5.91 4.93
C PRO A 66 4.23 -4.98 3.72
N ASN A 67 5.43 -4.63 3.24
CA ASN A 67 5.59 -3.71 2.13
C ASN A 67 5.12 -4.33 0.80
N ILE A 68 5.20 -5.65 0.61
CA ILE A 68 4.59 -6.33 -0.54
C ILE A 68 3.06 -6.18 -0.51
N PHE A 69 2.41 -6.37 0.63
CA PHE A 69 0.96 -6.15 0.76
C PHE A 69 0.59 -4.67 0.55
N ALA A 70 1.39 -3.75 1.09
CA ALA A 70 1.23 -2.32 0.87
C ALA A 70 1.33 -1.95 -0.61
N PHE A 71 2.30 -2.52 -1.32
CA PHE A 71 2.50 -2.32 -2.75
C PHE A 71 1.23 -2.68 -3.53
N ILE A 72 0.70 -3.89 -3.31
CA ILE A 72 -0.48 -4.39 -4.02
C ILE A 72 -1.71 -3.53 -3.73
N SER A 73 -1.92 -3.14 -2.46
CA SER A 73 -3.10 -2.38 -2.07
C SER A 73 -3.06 -0.92 -2.56
N VAL A 74 -1.86 -0.30 -2.58
CA VAL A 74 -1.62 1.05 -3.11
C VAL A 74 -1.72 1.05 -4.64
N ASP A 75 -1.16 0.05 -5.31
CA ASP A 75 -1.24 -0.08 -6.77
C ASP A 75 -2.70 -0.23 -7.24
N ALA A 76 -3.51 -0.99 -6.51
CA ALA A 76 -4.96 -1.08 -6.77
C ALA A 76 -5.67 0.29 -6.70
N VAL A 77 -5.27 1.16 -5.78
CA VAL A 77 -5.81 2.53 -5.70
C VAL A 77 -5.34 3.37 -6.90
N ILE A 78 -4.05 3.29 -7.26
CA ILE A 78 -3.48 4.02 -8.40
C ILE A 78 -4.18 3.62 -9.70
N ILE A 79 -4.36 2.32 -9.95
CA ILE A 79 -5.10 1.79 -11.11
C ILE A 79 -6.54 2.30 -11.11
N GLY A 80 -7.21 2.24 -9.95
CA GLY A 80 -8.56 2.78 -9.78
C GLY A 80 -8.65 4.27 -10.12
N TRP A 81 -7.66 5.06 -9.69
CA TRP A 81 -7.58 6.48 -9.98
C TRP A 81 -7.42 6.77 -11.47
N PHE A 82 -6.50 6.07 -12.16
CA PHE A 82 -6.34 6.26 -13.60
C PHE A 82 -7.60 5.92 -14.39
N ARG A 83 -8.40 4.96 -13.90
CA ARG A 83 -9.64 4.55 -14.56
C ARG A 83 -10.83 5.46 -14.27
N PHE A 84 -10.91 6.06 -13.08
CA PHE A 84 -12.11 6.75 -12.60
C PHE A 84 -11.89 8.18 -12.07
N GLY A 85 -10.66 8.69 -12.09
CA GLY A 85 -10.30 10.03 -11.59
C GLY A 85 -10.30 11.12 -12.65
N ARG A 86 -10.18 10.75 -13.94
CA ARG A 86 -10.04 11.71 -15.06
C ARG A 86 -11.34 12.38 -15.52
N ASN A 87 -12.51 11.89 -15.12
CA ASN A 87 -13.81 12.38 -15.61
C ASN A 87 -14.42 13.53 -14.78
N ASN A 88 -13.72 14.04 -13.76
CA ASN A 88 -14.21 15.11 -12.88
C ASN A 88 -13.51 16.46 -13.13
N LYS A 89 -13.03 16.72 -14.35
CA LYS A 89 -12.58 18.06 -14.77
C LYS A 89 -13.49 18.59 -15.87
#